data_AF-A0A957M8P8-F1
#
_entry.id   AF-A0A957M8P8-F1
#
_cell.length_a   1.000
_cell.length_b   1.000
_cell.length_c   1.000
_cell.angle_alpha   90.00
_cell.angle_beta   90.00
_cell.angle_gamma   90.00
#
_symmetry.space_group_name_H-M   'P 1'
#
loop_
_entity.id
_entity.type
_entity.pdbx_description
1 polymer ?
#
loop_
_entity_poly.entity_id
_entity_poly.type
_entity_poly.pdbx_seq_one_letter_code
_entity_poly.pdbx_strand_id
1 'polypeptide(L)'
;TSAPAAALSTSSFVATPASGVAGDVVTYALVLRNTGGATAGAVQASVQVPAALAYIPGSLQATAGSTNATGAPALTWLGVIGAGQQVTVTYQATVKSGVSGSVPTAAQVTPPGVATFTLVAPLTVRPSGTGVADPDFFLPGTQPEHMIDAIVDPIGCQGCHTAPIYGAWRGSMKSQAGRDPIFWAALQVANQDMENAGDFCLRCHTPRGWYGGRSHPADGSALEATDLGAGVACELCHRMVDP
;
A
#
# COMPACT_ATOMS: atom_id res chain seq x y z
N THR A 1 -34.03 -33.66 13.96
CA THR A 1 -32.81 -32.95 14.40
C THR A 1 -32.49 -31.90 13.36
N SER A 2 -32.23 -30.65 13.73
CA SER A 2 -31.81 -29.63 12.77
C SER A 2 -30.44 -30.01 12.20
N ALA A 3 -30.25 -29.87 10.89
CA ALA A 3 -28.94 -30.08 10.27
C ALA A 3 -27.90 -29.16 10.93
N PRO A 4 -26.64 -29.63 11.11
CA PRO A 4 -25.60 -28.80 11.69
C PRO A 4 -25.34 -27.57 10.80
N ALA A 5 -25.24 -26.39 11.41
CA ALA A 5 -25.09 -25.11 10.72
C ALA A 5 -23.62 -24.77 10.41
N ALA A 6 -23.41 -23.91 9.42
CA ALA A 6 -22.08 -23.35 9.11
C ALA A 6 -21.72 -22.26 10.13
N ALA A 7 -20.46 -22.21 10.55
CA ALA A 7 -19.94 -21.15 11.41
C ALA A 7 -18.76 -20.45 10.73
N LEU A 8 -19.04 -19.28 10.15
CA LEU A 8 -18.09 -18.51 9.32
C LEU A 8 -17.47 -17.31 10.04
N SER A 9 -17.64 -17.17 11.34
CA SER A 9 -17.20 -15.99 12.11
C SER A 9 -15.70 -15.73 12.07
N THR A 10 -14.89 -16.75 11.80
CA THR A 10 -13.41 -16.64 11.65
C THR A 10 -12.97 -16.36 10.22
N SER A 11 -13.90 -16.04 9.31
CA SER A 11 -13.60 -15.64 7.94
C SER A 11 -12.99 -14.24 7.91
N SER A 12 -12.24 -13.92 6.87
CA SER A 12 -11.52 -12.65 6.75
C SER A 12 -11.55 -12.11 5.33
N PHE A 13 -11.43 -10.80 5.19
CA PHE A 13 -11.31 -10.13 3.91
C PHE A 13 -10.22 -9.07 3.99
N VAL A 14 -9.19 -9.18 3.15
CA VAL A 14 -7.99 -8.35 3.24
C VAL A 14 -7.62 -7.79 1.87
N ALA A 15 -7.02 -6.60 1.89
CA ALA A 15 -6.41 -5.95 0.74
C ALA A 15 -4.89 -5.97 0.91
N THR A 16 -4.17 -6.34 -0.14
CA THR A 16 -2.70 -6.37 -0.16
C THR A 16 -2.19 -5.69 -1.43
N PRO A 17 -1.42 -4.59 -1.31
CA PRO A 17 -1.12 -3.86 -0.08
C PRO A 17 -2.38 -3.20 0.54
N ALA A 18 -2.34 -2.90 1.84
CA ALA A 18 -3.44 -2.22 2.56
C ALA A 18 -3.42 -0.68 2.39
N SER A 19 -2.43 -0.17 1.66
CA SER A 19 -2.31 1.23 1.25
C SER A 19 -1.74 1.30 -0.16
N GLY A 20 -2.11 2.33 -0.93
CA GLY A 20 -1.57 2.56 -2.27
C GLY A 20 -1.88 3.96 -2.80
N VAL A 21 -1.43 4.25 -4.01
CA VAL A 21 -1.69 5.47 -4.78
C VAL A 21 -2.41 5.13 -6.08
N ALA A 22 -2.93 6.13 -6.79
CA ALA A 22 -3.54 5.90 -8.10
C ALA A 22 -2.60 5.16 -9.05
N GLY A 23 -3.10 4.13 -9.73
CA GLY A 23 -2.34 3.24 -10.60
C GLY A 23 -1.93 1.92 -9.95
N ASP A 24 -1.86 1.86 -8.62
CA ASP A 24 -1.47 0.63 -7.92
C ASP A 24 -2.49 -0.50 -8.13
N VAL A 25 -1.98 -1.71 -8.26
CA VAL A 25 -2.78 -2.93 -8.26
C VAL A 25 -2.88 -3.47 -6.84
N VAL A 26 -4.11 -3.57 -6.34
CA VAL A 26 -4.42 -4.14 -5.03
C VAL A 26 -5.03 -5.53 -5.22
N THR A 27 -4.46 -6.52 -4.54
CA THR A 27 -5.02 -7.88 -4.48
C THR A 27 -5.93 -8.01 -3.27
N TYR A 28 -7.18 -8.39 -3.51
CA TYR A 28 -8.16 -8.69 -2.49
C TYR A 28 -8.27 -10.19 -2.27
N ALA A 29 -8.30 -10.62 -1.02
CA ALA A 29 -8.45 -12.03 -0.64
C ALA A 29 -9.55 -12.20 0.41
N LEU A 30 -10.65 -12.84 0.02
CA LEU A 30 -11.75 -13.27 0.89
C LEU A 30 -11.52 -14.73 1.28
N VAL A 31 -11.18 -14.96 2.55
CA VAL A 31 -10.97 -16.30 3.11
C VAL A 31 -12.18 -16.68 3.94
N LEU A 32 -12.98 -17.61 3.43
CA LEU A 32 -14.17 -18.15 4.08
C LEU A 32 -13.81 -19.45 4.80
N ARG A 33 -14.00 -19.52 6.12
CA ARG A 33 -13.64 -20.69 6.96
C ARG A 33 -14.87 -21.23 7.66
N ASN A 34 -15.23 -22.49 7.45
CA ASN A 34 -16.34 -23.13 8.13
C ASN A 34 -15.85 -23.93 9.36
N THR A 35 -16.02 -23.36 10.54
CA THR A 35 -15.72 -24.02 11.82
C THR A 35 -16.92 -24.78 12.40
N GLY A 36 -18.07 -24.72 11.72
CA GLY A 36 -19.30 -25.42 12.10
C GLY A 36 -19.38 -26.83 11.51
N GLY A 37 -20.49 -27.51 11.78
CA GLY A 37 -20.71 -28.88 11.33
C GLY A 37 -21.41 -29.02 9.98
N ALA A 38 -21.81 -27.91 9.34
CA ALA A 38 -22.45 -27.96 8.02
C ALA A 38 -21.51 -28.57 6.97
N THR A 39 -22.00 -29.57 6.25
CA THR A 39 -21.28 -30.23 5.15
C THR A 39 -21.98 -30.06 3.80
N ALA A 40 -23.17 -29.46 3.79
CA ALA A 40 -23.99 -29.25 2.59
C ALA A 40 -24.63 -27.85 2.60
N GLY A 41 -24.95 -27.35 1.41
CA GLY A 41 -25.54 -26.03 1.19
C GLY A 41 -24.50 -25.01 0.70
N ALA A 42 -24.86 -24.26 -0.35
CA ALA A 42 -23.96 -23.32 -0.99
C ALA A 42 -23.95 -21.98 -0.25
N VAL A 43 -22.76 -21.50 0.09
CA VAL A 43 -22.52 -20.15 0.56
C VAL A 43 -22.42 -19.24 -0.66
N GLN A 44 -23.10 -18.10 -0.60
CA GLN A 44 -22.99 -17.04 -1.58
C GLN A 44 -22.11 -15.93 -1.02
N ALA A 45 -21.18 -15.43 -1.82
CA ALA A 45 -20.42 -14.22 -1.50
C ALA A 45 -20.52 -13.24 -2.66
N SER A 46 -20.63 -11.95 -2.34
CA SER A 46 -20.61 -10.87 -3.34
C SER A 46 -19.78 -9.69 -2.87
N VAL A 47 -19.11 -9.05 -3.83
CA VAL A 47 -18.34 -7.82 -3.62
C VAL A 47 -18.76 -6.83 -4.70
N GLN A 48 -19.10 -5.62 -4.29
CA GLN A 48 -19.18 -4.48 -5.20
C GLN A 48 -17.84 -3.77 -5.15
N VAL A 49 -17.06 -3.83 -6.24
CA VAL A 49 -15.79 -3.10 -6.30
C VAL A 49 -16.08 -1.60 -6.21
N PRO A 50 -15.53 -0.86 -5.22
CA PRO A 50 -15.81 0.56 -5.03
C PRO A 50 -15.49 1.38 -6.27
N ALA A 51 -16.22 2.48 -6.48
CA ALA A 51 -16.03 3.36 -7.65
C ALA A 51 -14.61 3.93 -7.74
N ALA A 52 -13.92 4.04 -6.61
CA ALA A 52 -12.52 4.42 -6.47
C ALA A 52 -11.51 3.43 -7.09
N LEU A 53 -11.96 2.20 -7.38
CA LEU A 53 -11.13 1.13 -7.92
C LEU A 53 -11.68 0.67 -9.28
N ALA A 54 -10.82 0.07 -10.09
CA ALA A 54 -11.17 -0.58 -11.35
C ALA A 54 -10.82 -2.07 -11.24
N TYR A 55 -11.82 -2.95 -11.34
CA TYR A 55 -11.58 -4.40 -11.38
C TYR A 55 -10.69 -4.78 -12.57
N ILE A 56 -9.73 -5.68 -12.36
CA ILE A 56 -8.90 -6.25 -13.43
C ILE A 56 -9.60 -7.48 -14.00
N PRO A 57 -10.09 -7.45 -15.27
CA PRO A 57 -10.78 -8.59 -15.87
C PRO A 57 -9.94 -9.87 -15.86
N GLY A 58 -10.58 -11.00 -15.55
CA GLY A 58 -9.91 -12.30 -15.47
C GLY A 58 -9.14 -12.56 -14.16
N SER A 59 -9.04 -11.59 -13.25
CA SER A 59 -8.34 -11.76 -11.98
C SER A 59 -9.15 -12.48 -10.90
N LEU A 60 -10.48 -12.57 -11.03
CA LEU A 60 -11.34 -13.25 -10.07
C LEU A 60 -11.15 -14.77 -10.13
N GLN A 61 -10.64 -15.36 -9.05
CA GLN A 61 -10.35 -16.78 -8.90
C GLN A 61 -10.83 -17.30 -7.53
N ALA A 62 -11.05 -18.61 -7.42
CA ALA A 62 -11.36 -19.25 -6.16
C ALA A 62 -10.73 -20.64 -6.07
N THR A 63 -10.35 -21.06 -4.85
CA THR A 63 -9.78 -22.40 -4.62
C THR A 63 -10.81 -23.52 -4.79
N ALA A 64 -12.10 -23.21 -4.65
CA ALA A 64 -13.22 -24.10 -4.92
C ALA A 64 -14.50 -23.28 -5.19
N GLY A 65 -15.54 -23.93 -5.74
CA GLY A 65 -16.78 -23.26 -6.13
C GLY A 65 -16.67 -22.55 -7.47
N SER A 66 -17.65 -21.72 -7.78
CA SER A 66 -17.76 -21.01 -9.06
C SER A 66 -17.73 -19.50 -8.84
N THR A 67 -16.86 -18.82 -9.59
CA THR A 67 -16.80 -17.36 -9.64
C THR A 67 -17.62 -16.84 -10.83
N ASN A 68 -18.18 -15.65 -10.69
CA ASN A 68 -18.86 -14.96 -11.77
C ASN A 68 -18.57 -13.45 -11.70
N ALA A 69 -17.91 -12.95 -12.75
CA ALA A 69 -17.56 -11.54 -12.94
C ALA A 69 -18.27 -10.89 -14.14
N THR A 70 -19.27 -11.54 -14.75
CA THR A 70 -19.98 -10.98 -15.92
C THR A 70 -20.76 -9.71 -15.59
N GLY A 71 -21.08 -9.50 -14.30
CA GLY A 71 -21.71 -8.29 -13.78
C GLY A 71 -20.74 -7.25 -13.22
N ALA A 72 -19.42 -7.32 -13.52
CA ALA A 72 -18.44 -6.38 -12.99
C ALA A 72 -18.90 -4.91 -13.13
N PRO A 73 -18.75 -4.06 -12.08
CA PRO A 73 -17.94 -4.26 -10.88
C PRO A 73 -18.57 -5.12 -9.77
N ALA A 74 -19.75 -5.72 -10.01
CA ALA A 74 -20.33 -6.73 -9.12
C ALA A 74 -19.66 -8.10 -9.35
N LEU A 75 -18.90 -8.55 -8.36
CA LEU A 75 -18.25 -9.86 -8.36
C LEU A 75 -19.02 -10.81 -7.45
N THR A 76 -19.23 -12.04 -7.89
CA THR A 76 -19.96 -13.06 -7.12
C THR A 76 -19.21 -14.38 -7.08
N TRP A 77 -19.40 -15.11 -5.99
CA TRP A 77 -18.92 -16.47 -5.80
C TRP A 77 -20.00 -17.32 -5.16
N LEU A 78 -20.10 -18.57 -5.59
CA LEU A 78 -21.02 -19.58 -5.07
C LEU A 78 -20.27 -20.89 -4.86
N GLY A 79 -20.36 -21.48 -3.68
CA GLY A 79 -19.75 -22.77 -3.43
C GLY A 79 -20.07 -23.38 -2.07
N VAL A 80 -19.77 -24.66 -1.93
CA VAL A 80 -19.92 -25.39 -0.66
C VAL A 80 -18.60 -25.30 0.10
N ILE A 81 -18.68 -25.06 1.41
CA ILE A 81 -17.53 -25.07 2.32
C ILE A 81 -17.79 -26.16 3.37
N GLY A 82 -17.11 -27.31 3.22
CA GLY A 82 -17.27 -28.42 4.15
C GLY A 82 -16.84 -28.07 5.57
N ALA A 83 -17.27 -28.88 6.55
CA ALA A 83 -16.87 -28.71 7.94
C ALA A 83 -15.33 -28.76 8.09
N GLY A 84 -14.78 -27.77 8.79
CA GLY A 84 -13.32 -27.60 8.98
C GLY A 84 -12.56 -27.14 7.73
N GLN A 85 -13.23 -26.91 6.60
CA GLN A 85 -12.59 -26.48 5.35
C GLN A 85 -12.58 -24.96 5.21
N GLN A 86 -11.76 -24.48 4.28
CA GLN A 86 -11.72 -23.08 3.86
C GLN A 86 -11.77 -22.96 2.33
N VAL A 87 -12.32 -21.84 1.87
CA VAL A 87 -12.23 -21.40 0.47
C VAL A 87 -11.64 -20.00 0.45
N THR A 88 -10.68 -19.77 -0.44
CA THR A 88 -10.13 -18.45 -0.70
C THR A 88 -10.61 -17.97 -2.06
N VAL A 89 -11.26 -16.81 -2.09
CA VAL A 89 -11.66 -16.10 -3.31
C VAL A 89 -10.77 -14.87 -3.45
N THR A 90 -10.13 -14.70 -4.59
CA THR A 90 -9.19 -13.60 -4.84
C THR A 90 -9.57 -12.83 -6.08
N TYR A 91 -9.37 -11.52 -6.08
CA TYR A 91 -9.42 -10.68 -7.28
C TYR A 91 -8.43 -9.53 -7.17
N GLN A 92 -8.13 -8.89 -8.30
CA GLN A 92 -7.28 -7.70 -8.34
C GLN A 92 -8.07 -6.50 -8.84
N ALA A 93 -7.73 -5.31 -8.31
CA ALA A 93 -8.28 -4.05 -8.76
C ALA A 93 -7.20 -2.96 -8.76
N THR A 94 -7.28 -2.06 -9.73
CA THR A 94 -6.39 -0.89 -9.85
C THR A 94 -7.01 0.32 -9.15
N VAL A 95 -6.22 1.09 -8.41
CA VAL A 95 -6.67 2.36 -7.82
C VAL A 95 -6.84 3.42 -8.91
N LYS A 96 -8.00 4.07 -8.98
CA LYS A 96 -8.25 5.13 -9.98
C LYS A 96 -7.58 6.45 -9.57
N SER A 97 -7.32 7.29 -10.57
CA SER A 97 -6.87 8.67 -10.37
C SER A 97 -7.92 9.53 -9.66
N GLY A 98 -7.46 10.59 -8.98
CA GLY A 98 -8.33 11.53 -8.27
C GLY A 98 -8.95 10.99 -6.98
N VAL A 99 -8.53 9.81 -6.52
CA VAL A 99 -8.99 9.18 -5.28
C VAL A 99 -7.95 9.40 -4.19
N SER A 100 -8.42 9.75 -2.99
CA SER A 100 -7.59 9.75 -1.77
C SER A 100 -8.46 9.42 -0.55
N GLY A 101 -7.81 9.05 0.55
CA GLY A 101 -8.45 8.67 1.80
C GLY A 101 -8.82 7.18 1.88
N SER A 102 -9.68 6.86 2.85
CA SER A 102 -10.09 5.48 3.12
C SER A 102 -11.07 4.97 2.08
N VAL A 103 -10.73 3.85 1.42
CA VAL A 103 -11.54 3.15 0.42
C VAL A 103 -11.83 1.72 0.93
N PRO A 104 -12.73 1.54 1.91
CA PRO A 104 -13.07 0.22 2.39
C PRO A 104 -13.85 -0.56 1.31
N THR A 105 -13.52 -1.83 1.14
CA THR A 105 -14.30 -2.75 0.29
C THR A 105 -15.06 -3.75 1.14
N ALA A 106 -16.35 -3.91 0.88
CA ALA A 106 -17.23 -4.81 1.62
C ALA A 106 -17.54 -6.08 0.81
N ALA A 107 -17.37 -7.24 1.45
CA ALA A 107 -17.86 -8.53 0.98
C ALA A 107 -19.10 -8.93 1.78
N GLN A 108 -20.22 -9.18 1.09
CA GLN A 108 -21.43 -9.73 1.68
C GLN A 108 -21.42 -11.25 1.55
N VAL A 109 -21.58 -11.95 2.67
CA VAL A 109 -21.55 -13.41 2.73
C VAL A 109 -22.88 -13.92 3.27
N THR A 110 -23.54 -14.78 2.50
CA THR A 110 -24.85 -15.36 2.80
C THR A 110 -24.74 -16.89 2.85
N PRO A 111 -24.58 -17.47 4.05
CA PRO A 111 -24.64 -18.91 4.23
C PRO A 111 -26.11 -19.43 4.20
N PRO A 112 -26.32 -20.72 3.89
CA PRO A 112 -27.65 -21.32 3.97
C PRO A 112 -28.25 -21.23 5.38
N GLY A 113 -29.45 -20.66 5.52
CA GLY A 113 -30.18 -20.61 6.78
C GLY A 113 -29.57 -19.71 7.86
N VAL A 114 -28.57 -18.90 7.51
CA VAL A 114 -27.93 -17.91 8.40
C VAL A 114 -28.11 -16.52 7.78
N ALA A 115 -28.27 -15.50 8.63
CA ALA A 115 -28.33 -14.12 8.17
C ALA A 115 -27.04 -13.73 7.44
N THR A 116 -27.17 -12.90 6.41
CA THR A 116 -26.03 -12.31 5.70
C THR A 116 -25.19 -11.47 6.66
N PHE A 117 -23.87 -11.58 6.54
CA PHE A 117 -22.93 -10.76 7.28
C PHE A 117 -21.90 -10.12 6.33
N THR A 118 -21.25 -9.07 6.81
CA THR A 118 -20.29 -8.28 6.03
C THR A 118 -18.87 -8.46 6.57
N LEU A 119 -17.91 -8.66 5.67
CA LEU A 119 -16.48 -8.54 5.95
C LEU A 119 -15.95 -7.32 5.20
N VAL A 120 -15.06 -6.56 5.84
CA VAL A 120 -14.52 -5.32 5.25
C VAL A 120 -13.00 -5.43 5.14
N ALA A 121 -12.49 -5.20 3.94
CA ALA A 121 -11.07 -5.02 3.66
C ALA A 121 -10.78 -3.51 3.61
N PRO A 122 -10.02 -2.94 4.56
CA PRO A 122 -9.62 -1.54 4.50
C PRO A 122 -8.53 -1.36 3.43
N LEU A 123 -8.61 -0.25 2.71
CA LEU A 123 -7.54 0.25 1.84
C LEU A 123 -7.40 1.75 2.09
N THR A 124 -6.19 2.23 2.34
CA THR A 124 -5.90 3.66 2.42
C THR A 124 -5.28 4.12 1.12
N VAL A 125 -6.01 4.92 0.35
CA VAL A 125 -5.47 5.57 -0.85
C VAL A 125 -4.79 6.86 -0.42
N ARG A 126 -3.49 6.95 -0.58
CA ARG A 126 -2.77 8.20 -0.34
C ARG A 126 -3.07 9.15 -1.50
N PRO A 127 -3.14 10.47 -1.27
CA PRO A 127 -3.22 11.41 -2.36
C PRO A 127 -2.04 11.13 -3.30
N SER A 128 -2.34 10.69 -4.52
CA SER A 128 -1.45 10.99 -5.62
C SER A 128 -1.43 12.51 -5.68
N GLY A 129 -0.33 13.17 -5.31
CA GLY A 129 -0.29 14.63 -5.32
C GLY A 129 -0.51 15.10 -6.75
N THR A 130 -1.75 15.46 -7.11
CA THR A 130 -2.32 15.88 -8.42
C THR A 130 -1.89 15.18 -9.72
N GLY A 131 -0.82 14.40 -9.70
CA GLY A 131 -0.24 13.69 -10.81
C GLY A 131 -0.16 12.22 -10.47
N VAL A 132 -0.31 11.44 -11.53
CA VAL A 132 -0.12 10.00 -11.62
C VAL A 132 1.07 9.57 -10.75
N ALA A 133 0.96 8.42 -10.07
CA ALA A 133 2.17 7.67 -9.73
C ALA A 133 2.79 7.28 -11.07
N ASP A 134 3.68 8.13 -11.58
CA ASP A 134 4.26 7.95 -12.89
C ASP A 134 5.11 6.67 -12.82
N PRO A 135 4.78 5.61 -13.58
CA PRO A 135 5.57 4.39 -13.61
C PRO A 135 7.04 4.66 -13.96
N ASP A 136 7.35 5.81 -14.54
CA ASP A 136 8.71 6.24 -14.89
C ASP A 136 9.60 6.52 -13.67
N PHE A 137 9.02 6.82 -12.50
CA PHE A 137 9.76 7.14 -11.26
C PHE A 137 9.66 6.08 -10.16
N PHE A 138 8.99 4.95 -10.42
CA PHE A 138 8.95 3.83 -9.49
C PHE A 138 10.20 2.95 -9.62
N LEU A 139 11.10 3.02 -8.62
CA LEU A 139 12.32 2.20 -8.60
C LEU A 139 12.18 1.01 -7.62
N PRO A 140 12.85 -0.13 -7.89
CA PRO A 140 12.88 -1.28 -6.98
C PRO A 140 13.48 -0.95 -5.61
N GLY A 141 13.30 -1.88 -4.67
CA GLY A 141 13.74 -1.77 -3.28
C GLY A 141 12.66 -1.26 -2.32
N THR A 142 13.07 -0.91 -1.10
CA THR A 142 12.17 -0.42 -0.05
C THR A 142 11.45 0.86 -0.52
N GLN A 143 10.13 0.87 -0.36
CA GLN A 143 9.27 1.99 -0.73
C GLN A 143 8.99 2.91 0.47
N PRO A 144 8.44 4.12 0.25
CA PRO A 144 8.04 5.01 1.34
C PRO A 144 7.14 4.30 2.36
N GLU A 145 7.40 4.55 3.65
CA GLU A 145 6.71 3.98 4.80
C GLU A 145 6.80 2.45 4.94
N HIS A 146 7.67 1.78 4.18
CA HIS A 146 7.92 0.34 4.30
C HIS A 146 9.15 0.00 5.16
N MET A 147 9.86 1.00 5.71
CA MET A 147 10.95 0.75 6.64
C MET A 147 10.40 0.34 8.02
N ILE A 148 10.88 -0.80 8.53
CA ILE A 148 10.56 -1.26 9.90
C ILE A 148 11.17 -0.30 10.92
N ASP A 149 12.43 0.09 10.71
CA ASP A 149 13.15 1.07 11.54
C ASP A 149 13.39 2.35 10.75
N ALA A 150 12.89 3.48 11.22
CA ALA A 150 13.06 4.76 10.53
C ALA A 150 14.54 5.19 10.45
N ILE A 151 14.91 5.99 9.43
CA ILE A 151 16.24 6.64 9.38
C ILE A 151 16.28 7.72 10.46
N VAL A 152 17.21 7.62 11.42
CA VAL A 152 17.32 8.58 12.53
C VAL A 152 18.06 9.87 12.14
N ASP A 153 17.98 10.89 12.99
CA ASP A 153 18.66 12.16 12.76
C ASP A 153 20.16 11.97 13.06
N PRO A 154 21.08 12.33 12.14
CA PRO A 154 22.52 12.22 12.35
C PRO A 154 23.05 12.92 13.60
N ILE A 155 22.33 13.91 14.15
CA ILE A 155 22.64 14.58 15.43
C ILE A 155 22.77 13.56 16.57
N GLY A 156 21.99 12.48 16.56
CA GLY A 156 22.08 11.42 17.57
C GLY A 156 23.43 10.66 17.49
N CYS A 157 23.98 10.51 16.29
CA CYS A 157 25.26 9.84 16.08
C CYS A 157 26.44 10.67 16.60
N GLN A 158 26.34 12.00 16.57
CA GLN A 158 27.45 12.91 16.93
C GLN A 158 27.90 12.78 18.39
N GLY A 159 27.02 12.29 19.28
CA GLY A 159 27.34 12.12 20.71
C GLY A 159 28.53 11.20 20.95
N CYS A 160 28.72 10.19 20.08
CA CYS A 160 29.86 9.27 20.13
C CYS A 160 30.75 9.38 18.89
N HIS A 161 30.18 9.72 17.73
CA HIS A 161 30.90 9.86 16.46
C HIS A 161 31.11 11.33 16.12
N THR A 162 32.03 12.00 16.80
CA THR A 162 32.38 13.42 16.56
C THR A 162 33.32 13.55 15.35
N ALA A 163 34.35 14.40 15.42
CA ALA A 163 35.40 14.45 14.41
C ALA A 163 36.26 13.16 14.47
N PRO A 164 36.69 12.61 13.32
CA PRO A 164 36.55 13.17 11.97
C PRO A 164 35.22 12.82 11.27
N ILE A 165 34.44 11.87 11.78
CA ILE A 165 33.30 11.27 11.06
C ILE A 165 32.18 12.29 10.84
N TYR A 166 31.55 12.77 11.91
CA TYR A 166 30.44 13.72 11.80
C TYR A 166 30.90 15.06 11.24
N GLY A 167 32.11 15.50 11.58
CA GLY A 167 32.71 16.72 11.01
C GLY A 167 32.86 16.65 9.50
N ALA A 168 33.42 15.56 8.97
CA ALA A 168 33.58 15.36 7.53
C ALA A 168 32.23 15.21 6.82
N TRP A 169 31.29 14.45 7.41
CA TRP A 169 29.95 14.33 6.87
C TRP A 169 29.25 15.69 6.81
N ARG A 170 29.26 16.46 7.90
CA ARG A 170 28.55 17.74 8.02
C ARG A 170 29.08 18.83 7.08
N GLY A 171 30.35 18.74 6.70
CA GLY A 171 30.95 19.61 5.68
C GLY A 171 30.79 19.12 4.24
N SER A 172 30.25 17.91 4.03
CA SER A 172 30.13 17.31 2.69
C SER A 172 28.81 17.63 2.00
N MET A 173 28.79 17.50 0.67
CA MET A 173 27.57 17.60 -0.14
C MET A 173 26.48 16.59 0.26
N LYS A 174 26.85 15.46 0.89
CA LYS A 174 25.86 14.48 1.39
C LYS A 174 24.96 15.11 2.46
N SER A 175 25.56 15.78 3.45
CA SER A 175 24.79 16.43 4.51
C SER A 175 24.03 17.68 4.05
N GLN A 176 24.48 18.30 2.95
CA GLN A 176 23.88 19.51 2.40
C GLN A 176 22.85 19.23 1.31
N ALA A 177 22.67 17.96 0.90
CA ALA A 177 21.85 17.58 -0.24
C ALA A 177 20.40 18.11 -0.18
N GLY A 178 19.79 18.14 1.02
CA GLY A 178 18.44 18.67 1.24
C GLY A 178 18.37 20.19 1.44
N ARG A 179 19.50 20.89 1.54
CA ARG A 179 19.57 22.36 1.77
C ARG A 179 20.16 23.12 0.59
N ASP A 180 20.63 22.41 -0.42
CA ASP A 180 21.28 23.00 -1.57
C ASP A 180 20.28 23.80 -2.43
N PRO A 181 20.44 25.13 -2.58
CA PRO A 181 19.53 25.94 -3.39
C PRO A 181 19.57 25.58 -4.87
N ILE A 182 20.68 25.04 -5.39
CA ILE A 182 20.77 24.59 -6.78
C ILE A 182 19.89 23.35 -6.97
N PHE A 183 19.89 22.44 -5.99
CA PHE A 183 18.98 21.29 -6.00
C PHE A 183 17.52 21.74 -6.05
N TRP A 184 17.10 22.68 -5.21
CA TRP A 184 15.72 23.15 -5.18
C TRP A 184 15.29 23.86 -6.47
N ALA A 185 16.19 24.63 -7.08
CA ALA A 185 15.93 25.22 -8.39
C ALA A 185 15.76 24.15 -9.48
N ALA A 186 16.62 23.13 -9.48
CA ALA A 186 16.53 22.02 -10.43
C ALA A 186 15.29 21.16 -10.21
N LEU A 187 14.91 20.90 -8.95
CA LEU A 187 13.69 20.16 -8.58
C LEU A 187 12.45 20.88 -9.12
N GLN A 188 12.40 22.20 -8.98
CA GLN A 188 11.30 23.00 -9.50
C GLN A 188 11.17 22.90 -11.03
N VAL A 189 12.30 22.96 -11.75
CA VAL A 189 12.30 22.80 -13.22
C VAL A 189 11.90 21.37 -13.61
N ALA A 190 12.42 20.35 -12.91
CA ALA A 190 12.06 18.97 -13.16
C ALA A 190 10.55 18.72 -12.99
N ASN A 191 9.94 19.28 -11.94
CA ASN A 191 8.49 19.21 -11.72
C ASN A 191 7.68 20.01 -12.76
N GLN A 192 8.27 21.00 -13.43
CA GLN A 192 7.65 21.71 -14.57
C GLN A 192 7.74 20.90 -15.86
N ASP A 193 8.84 20.17 -16.05
CA ASP A 193 9.07 19.35 -17.23
C ASP A 193 8.24 18.06 -17.19
N MET A 194 8.16 17.40 -16.03
CA MET A 194 7.30 16.25 -15.78
C MET A 194 6.70 16.32 -14.38
N GLU A 195 5.37 16.19 -14.31
CA GLU A 195 4.66 16.21 -13.03
C GLU A 195 5.20 15.11 -12.11
N ASN A 196 5.42 15.46 -10.84
CA ASN A 196 5.93 14.56 -9.80
C ASN A 196 7.34 13.98 -10.00
N ALA A 197 8.10 14.43 -11.01
CA ALA A 197 9.49 14.03 -11.19
C ALA A 197 10.36 14.28 -9.94
N GLY A 198 9.99 15.27 -9.13
CA GLY A 198 10.68 15.59 -7.90
C GLY A 198 10.68 14.45 -6.85
N ASP A 199 9.71 13.54 -6.84
CA ASP A 199 9.71 12.41 -5.89
C ASP A 199 10.97 11.55 -6.03
N PHE A 200 11.38 11.27 -7.29
CA PHE A 200 12.62 10.57 -7.61
C PHE A 200 13.84 11.31 -7.06
N CYS A 201 13.87 12.64 -7.18
CA CYS A 201 14.97 13.45 -6.68
C CYS A 201 15.04 13.41 -5.14
N LEU A 202 13.88 13.51 -4.48
CA LEU A 202 13.76 13.53 -3.02
C LEU A 202 14.16 12.18 -2.39
N ARG A 203 13.99 11.06 -3.11
CA ARG A 203 14.51 9.74 -2.72
C ARG A 203 16.01 9.75 -2.44
N CYS A 204 16.77 10.53 -3.20
CA CYS A 204 18.23 10.57 -3.10
C CYS A 204 18.73 11.77 -2.29
N HIS A 205 18.07 12.92 -2.37
CA HIS A 205 18.54 14.15 -1.74
C HIS A 205 18.02 14.36 -0.32
N THR A 206 16.86 13.78 0.02
CA THR A 206 16.23 13.84 1.34
C THR A 206 15.67 12.47 1.76
N PRO A 207 16.50 11.43 1.84
CA PRO A 207 16.03 10.04 1.90
C PRO A 207 15.23 9.74 3.17
N ARG A 208 15.59 10.37 4.30
CA ARG A 208 14.82 10.31 5.55
C ARG A 208 13.36 10.75 5.35
N GLY A 209 13.15 11.83 4.61
CA GLY A 209 11.83 12.35 4.28
C GLY A 209 11.09 11.42 3.32
N TRP A 210 11.76 10.98 2.25
CA TRP A 210 11.18 10.07 1.26
C TRP A 210 10.73 8.74 1.86
N TYR A 211 11.60 8.03 2.58
CA TYR A 211 11.20 6.79 3.27
C TYR A 211 10.17 7.02 4.38
N GLY A 212 10.08 8.25 4.90
CA GLY A 212 9.07 8.66 5.86
C GLY A 212 7.72 9.05 5.24
N GLY A 213 7.54 8.89 3.92
CA GLY A 213 6.30 9.23 3.22
C GLY A 213 6.10 10.74 2.98
N ARG A 214 7.13 11.57 3.20
CA ARG A 214 7.07 13.04 3.12
C ARG A 214 7.62 13.61 1.81
N SER A 215 7.82 12.77 0.80
CA SER A 215 8.19 13.21 -0.55
C SER A 215 7.00 13.60 -1.43
N HIS A 216 5.77 13.41 -0.93
CA HIS A 216 4.56 13.92 -1.57
C HIS A 216 3.92 15.04 -0.73
N PRO A 217 3.67 16.24 -1.31
CA PRO A 217 3.85 16.59 -2.72
C PRO A 217 5.32 16.61 -3.18
N ALA A 218 5.56 16.29 -4.47
CA ALA A 218 6.91 16.11 -5.06
C ALA A 218 7.73 17.41 -5.18
N ASP A 219 7.16 18.53 -4.76
CA ASP A 219 7.85 19.81 -4.59
C ASP A 219 8.64 19.90 -3.27
N GLY A 220 8.57 18.88 -2.42
CA GLY A 220 9.25 18.80 -1.13
C GLY A 220 8.60 19.62 -0.02
N SER A 221 7.41 20.19 -0.23
CA SER A 221 6.70 21.01 0.74
C SER A 221 6.26 20.26 2.01
N ALA A 222 6.17 18.93 1.94
CA ALA A 222 5.85 18.06 3.09
C ALA A 222 7.08 17.69 3.95
N LEU A 223 8.30 18.07 3.55
CA LEU A 223 9.50 17.73 4.30
C LEU A 223 9.63 18.52 5.61
N GLU A 224 10.17 17.86 6.63
CA GLU A 224 10.50 18.49 7.90
C GLU A 224 11.90 19.12 7.86
N ALA A 225 12.15 20.08 8.75
CA ALA A 225 13.48 20.69 8.89
C ALA A 225 14.59 19.66 9.22
N THR A 226 14.22 18.54 9.86
CA THR A 226 15.11 17.42 10.17
C THR A 226 15.44 16.60 8.92
N ASP A 227 14.53 16.47 7.95
CA ASP A 227 14.79 15.81 6.67
C ASP A 227 15.77 16.61 5.83
N LEU A 228 15.52 17.92 5.72
CA LEU A 228 16.41 18.87 5.06
C LEU A 228 17.78 18.93 5.77
N GLY A 229 17.78 18.86 7.10
CA GLY A 229 18.99 18.85 7.93
C GLY A 229 19.86 17.62 7.82
N ALA A 230 19.23 16.48 7.59
CA ALA A 230 19.92 15.22 7.44
C ALA A 230 20.51 15.04 6.03
N GLY A 231 19.88 15.58 4.99
CA GLY A 231 20.26 15.29 3.60
C GLY A 231 20.42 13.78 3.41
N VAL A 232 21.55 13.35 2.84
CA VAL A 232 21.98 11.95 2.85
C VAL A 232 22.58 11.60 4.23
N ALA A 233 21.71 11.06 5.09
CA ALA A 233 22.02 10.67 6.47
C ALA A 233 23.00 9.47 6.56
N CYS A 234 23.66 9.32 7.72
CA CYS A 234 24.56 8.20 7.99
C CYS A 234 23.87 6.84 7.76
N GLU A 235 22.69 6.68 8.35
CA GLU A 235 21.93 5.43 8.31
C GLU A 235 21.51 5.02 6.90
N LEU A 236 21.34 5.95 5.97
CA LEU A 236 21.04 5.58 4.59
C LEU A 236 22.16 4.71 4.02
N CYS A 237 23.42 5.15 4.12
CA CYS A 237 24.55 4.41 3.58
C CYS A 237 24.87 3.18 4.44
N HIS A 238 24.74 3.29 5.76
CA HIS A 238 25.10 2.21 6.69
C HIS A 238 24.06 1.09 6.78
N ARG A 239 22.87 1.28 6.21
CA ARG A 239 21.78 0.28 6.17
C ARG A 239 21.39 -0.10 4.74
N MET A 240 22.08 0.44 3.73
CA MET A 240 21.84 0.11 2.33
C MET A 240 22.29 -1.32 2.04
N VAL A 241 21.38 -2.09 1.45
CA VAL A 241 21.63 -3.44 0.94
C VAL A 241 21.10 -3.52 -0.49
N ASP A 242 21.57 -4.50 -1.25
CA ASP A 242 21.06 -4.79 -2.59
C ASP A 242 19.56 -5.14 -2.51
N PRO A 243 18.67 -4.45 -3.26
CA PRO A 243 17.23 -4.68 -3.22
C PRO A 243 16.77 -6.06 -3.70
#